data_AF-A0A2A6RF49-F1
#
_entry.id   AF-A0A2A6RF49-F1
#
_cell.length_a   1.000
_cell.length_b   1.000
_cell.length_c   1.000
_cell.angle_alpha   90.00
_cell.angle_beta   90.00
_cell.angle_gamma   90.00
#
_symmetry.space_group_name_H-M   'P 1'
#
loop_
_entity.id
_entity.type
_entity.pdbx_description
1 polymer ?
#
loop_
_entity_poly.entity_id
_entity_poly.type
_entity_poly.pdbx_seq_one_letter_code
_entity_poly.pdbx_strand_id
1 'polypeptide(L)'
;MHRFPPRSRQILIALSIALSMSISCVMLHPQADQSLADLGWPINAARDLLNQRDPYRHPTSPTMIPYPLTSAIVVFPWALLPGNLGISLLFGAASGLLAYGLIRNGEYWRLLVFLSPAYFASFRFLQWPPIFMAIYFFPLLAPMLLAKPTLALPVALAIRWTPGRIAGLLTVGLLSLLVMPTWPWRWLSQTGSYGGFIPILSLLGPCFLITALFWRNLQARIFFLLTITPQHRFFYDQLLLWMIPQTRNQMLLLTITAWLGFGYVWQSGLSFWDSAPYILGLIYLPALLIVLWQQPAIQRVYHYLLHHTKRA
;
A
#
# COMPACT_ATOMS: atom_id res chain seq x y z
N MET A 1 4.21 34.66 3.67
CA MET A 1 4.25 33.99 2.35
C MET A 1 5.33 32.91 2.36
N HIS A 2 4.97 31.64 2.60
CA HIS A 2 5.94 30.55 2.45
C HIS A 2 6.12 30.30 0.94
N ARG A 3 7.27 30.71 0.38
CA ARG A 3 7.65 30.34 -0.98
C ARG A 3 7.77 28.83 -1.03
N PHE A 4 6.93 28.19 -1.85
CA PHE A 4 7.11 26.78 -2.16
C PHE A 4 8.53 26.59 -2.72
N PRO A 5 9.30 25.60 -2.24
CA PRO A 5 10.61 25.33 -2.80
C PRO A 5 10.51 25.04 -4.30
N PRO A 6 11.59 25.34 -5.06
CA PRO A 6 11.57 25.18 -6.50
C PRO A 6 11.31 23.71 -6.87
N ARG A 7 10.54 23.49 -7.95
CA ARG A 7 10.19 22.14 -8.46
C ARG A 7 11.44 21.25 -8.66
N SER A 8 12.58 21.85 -9.02
CA SER A 8 13.86 21.15 -9.15
C SER A 8 14.28 20.43 -7.87
N ARG A 9 14.07 21.03 -6.68
CA ARG A 9 14.39 20.40 -5.40
C ARG A 9 13.49 19.20 -5.10
N GLN A 10 12.21 19.29 -5.44
CA GLN A 10 11.26 18.18 -5.27
C GLN A 10 11.63 17.00 -6.17
N ILE A 11 11.98 17.28 -7.43
CA ILE A 11 12.45 16.28 -8.39
C ILE A 11 13.75 15.63 -7.90
N LEU A 12 14.72 16.43 -7.45
CA LEU A 12 15.99 15.90 -6.94
C LEU A 12 15.77 14.93 -5.77
N ILE A 13 14.94 15.31 -4.79
CA ILE A 13 14.63 14.43 -3.64
C ILE A 13 13.96 13.14 -4.08
N ALA A 14 13.00 13.21 -5.01
CA ALA A 14 12.33 12.04 -5.56
C ALA A 14 13.30 11.11 -6.29
N LEU A 15 14.19 11.66 -7.12
CA LEU A 15 15.23 10.89 -7.83
C LEU A 15 16.25 10.28 -6.87
N SER A 16 16.66 11.02 -5.83
CA SER A 16 17.54 10.48 -4.79
C SER A 16 16.89 9.30 -4.06
N ILE A 17 15.62 9.42 -3.66
CA ILE A 17 14.89 8.31 -3.02
C ILE A 17 14.76 7.13 -4.00
N ALA A 18 14.44 7.37 -5.26
CA ALA A 18 14.35 6.30 -6.26
C ALA A 18 15.68 5.55 -6.39
N LEU A 19 16.77 6.28 -6.60
CA LEU A 19 18.10 5.71 -6.78
C LEU A 19 18.56 4.97 -5.54
N SER A 20 18.43 5.58 -4.36
CA SER A 20 18.80 4.94 -3.09
C SER A 20 18.02 3.64 -2.87
N MET A 21 16.69 3.65 -3.09
CA MET A 21 15.88 2.44 -2.92
C MET A 21 16.23 1.37 -3.94
N SER A 22 16.47 1.72 -5.21
CA SER A 22 16.91 0.75 -6.22
C SER A 22 18.26 0.12 -5.87
N ILE A 23 19.24 0.93 -5.46
CA ILE A 23 20.56 0.43 -5.03
C ILE A 23 20.40 -0.49 -3.82
N SER A 24 19.65 -0.05 -2.79
CA SER A 24 19.43 -0.87 -1.60
C SER A 24 18.69 -2.16 -1.92
N CYS A 25 17.73 -2.17 -2.84
CA CYS A 25 17.05 -3.39 -3.30
C CYS A 25 18.05 -4.36 -3.94
N VAL A 26 18.92 -3.88 -4.83
CA VAL A 26 19.94 -4.74 -5.47
C VAL A 26 20.88 -5.35 -4.44
N MET A 27 21.33 -4.56 -3.46
CA MET A 27 22.30 -4.99 -2.45
C MET A 27 21.71 -5.93 -1.39
N LEU A 28 20.49 -5.65 -0.92
CA LEU A 28 19.88 -6.38 0.19
C LEU A 28 19.01 -7.55 -0.28
N HIS A 29 18.62 -7.57 -1.55
CA HIS A 29 17.78 -8.63 -2.13
C HIS A 29 18.38 -9.18 -3.45
N PRO A 30 19.63 -9.69 -3.45
CA PRO A 30 20.32 -10.15 -4.66
C PRO A 30 19.58 -11.28 -5.40
N GLN A 31 18.76 -12.06 -4.70
CA GLN A 31 18.00 -13.19 -5.22
C GLN A 31 16.48 -12.90 -5.25
N ALA A 32 16.07 -11.63 -5.26
CA ALA A 32 14.65 -11.24 -5.25
C ALA A 32 13.85 -11.90 -6.39
N ASP A 33 14.49 -12.11 -7.54
CA ASP A 33 13.87 -12.70 -8.72
C ASP A 33 13.79 -14.23 -8.68
N GLN A 34 14.46 -14.88 -7.73
CA GLN A 34 14.31 -16.32 -7.47
C GLN A 34 13.23 -16.57 -6.40
N SER A 35 12.86 -15.53 -5.65
CA SER A 35 11.80 -15.59 -4.65
C SER A 35 10.44 -15.36 -5.31
N LEU A 36 9.48 -16.24 -5.02
CA LEU A 36 8.08 -16.04 -5.37
C LEU A 36 7.34 -15.18 -4.34
N ALA A 37 8.05 -14.41 -3.52
CA ALA A 37 7.41 -13.43 -2.63
C ALA A 37 7.04 -12.15 -3.41
N ASP A 38 5.78 -11.74 -3.29
CA ASP A 38 5.28 -10.42 -3.68
C ASP A 38 5.65 -9.96 -5.09
N LEU A 39 6.47 -8.90 -5.27
CA LEU A 39 6.86 -8.43 -6.61
C LEU A 39 7.73 -9.42 -7.39
N GLY A 40 8.32 -10.42 -6.72
CA GLY A 40 9.01 -11.52 -7.38
C GLY A 40 8.05 -12.42 -8.17
N TRP A 41 6.84 -12.68 -7.65
CA TRP A 41 5.83 -13.50 -8.34
C TRP A 41 5.44 -12.96 -9.74
N PRO A 42 4.95 -11.72 -9.90
CA PRO A 42 4.51 -11.20 -11.19
C PRO A 42 5.66 -11.08 -12.19
N ILE A 43 6.89 -10.80 -11.73
CA ILE A 43 8.08 -10.76 -12.60
C ILE A 43 8.41 -12.14 -13.13
N ASN A 44 8.37 -13.17 -12.27
CA ASN A 44 8.55 -14.55 -12.70
C ASN A 44 7.43 -15.03 -13.61
N ALA A 45 6.18 -14.69 -13.32
CA ALA A 45 5.05 -15.00 -14.19
C ALA A 45 5.20 -14.33 -15.57
N ALA A 46 5.64 -13.08 -15.64
CA ALA A 46 5.92 -12.40 -16.89
C ALA A 46 7.08 -13.07 -17.68
N ARG A 47 8.13 -13.51 -16.98
CA ARG A 47 9.22 -14.29 -17.58
C ARG A 47 8.79 -15.67 -18.04
N ASP A 48 7.89 -16.32 -17.32
CA ASP A 48 7.32 -17.59 -17.73
C ASP A 48 6.53 -17.42 -19.03
N LEU A 49 5.69 -16.36 -19.16
CA LEU A 49 5.02 -16.03 -20.41
C LEU A 49 6.00 -15.77 -21.57
N LEU A 50 7.07 -14.99 -21.34
CA LEU A 50 8.11 -14.72 -22.33
C LEU A 50 8.76 -16.00 -22.87
N ASN A 51 8.90 -17.00 -22.01
CA ASN A 51 9.50 -18.28 -22.35
C ASN A 51 8.48 -19.38 -22.67
N GLN A 52 7.22 -19.00 -22.96
CA GLN A 52 6.13 -19.93 -23.29
C GLN A 52 5.87 -20.99 -22.21
N ARG A 53 6.18 -20.68 -20.96
CA ARG A 53 5.87 -21.50 -19.78
C ARG A 53 4.59 -21.01 -19.14
N ASP A 54 3.93 -21.92 -18.43
CA ASP A 54 2.73 -21.62 -17.68
C ASP A 54 3.03 -20.74 -16.45
N PRO A 55 2.49 -19.50 -16.35
CA PRO A 55 2.70 -18.62 -15.20
C PRO A 55 2.06 -19.11 -13.90
N TYR A 56 1.15 -20.10 -13.96
CA TYR A 56 0.49 -20.69 -12.79
C TYR A 56 1.05 -22.05 -12.35
N ARG A 57 2.23 -22.43 -12.86
CA ARG A 57 2.89 -23.72 -12.58
C ARG A 57 3.41 -23.89 -11.16
N HIS A 58 3.55 -22.80 -10.41
CA HIS A 58 4.18 -22.80 -9.08
C HIS A 58 3.21 -23.30 -8.01
N PRO A 59 3.66 -24.09 -7.03
CA PRO A 59 2.80 -24.60 -5.97
C PRO A 59 2.26 -23.46 -5.09
N THR A 60 0.99 -23.55 -4.72
CA THR A 60 0.34 -22.59 -3.83
C THR A 60 0.58 -22.96 -2.37
N SER A 61 0.75 -21.97 -1.51
CA SER A 61 0.70 -22.14 -0.06
C SER A 61 -0.04 -20.98 0.60
N PRO A 62 -0.44 -21.06 1.89
CA PRO A 62 -1.07 -19.94 2.59
C PRO A 62 -0.26 -18.64 2.58
N THR A 63 1.06 -18.74 2.37
CA THR A 63 2.00 -17.61 2.29
C THR A 63 2.48 -17.31 0.87
N MET A 64 2.14 -18.16 -0.10
CA MET A 64 2.55 -18.06 -1.50
C MET A 64 1.33 -18.27 -2.39
N ILE A 65 0.54 -17.21 -2.55
CA ILE A 65 -0.64 -17.22 -3.40
C ILE A 65 -0.34 -16.49 -4.70
N PRO A 66 -0.67 -17.11 -5.85
CA PRO A 66 -0.43 -16.51 -7.14
C PRO A 66 -1.16 -15.19 -7.29
N TYR A 67 -0.47 -14.25 -7.92
CA TYR A 67 -1.07 -13.02 -8.37
C TYR A 67 -1.89 -13.26 -9.65
N PRO A 68 -2.94 -12.48 -9.91
CA PRO A 68 -3.68 -12.54 -11.18
C PRO A 68 -2.76 -12.21 -12.36
N LEU A 69 -3.07 -12.71 -13.56
CA LEU A 69 -2.21 -12.55 -14.73
C LEU A 69 -1.97 -11.09 -15.11
N THR A 70 -2.96 -10.23 -14.83
CA THR A 70 -2.85 -8.77 -14.94
C THR A 70 -1.61 -8.21 -14.24
N SER A 71 -1.19 -8.79 -13.12
CA SER A 71 0.04 -8.40 -12.42
C SER A 71 1.30 -8.61 -13.28
N ALA A 72 1.39 -9.74 -13.99
CA ALA A 72 2.47 -10.05 -14.91
C ALA A 72 2.48 -9.08 -16.10
N ILE A 73 1.30 -8.76 -16.64
CA ILE A 73 1.16 -7.81 -17.75
C ILE A 73 1.66 -6.42 -17.36
N VAL A 74 1.31 -5.91 -16.18
CA VAL A 74 1.73 -4.55 -15.78
C VAL A 74 3.21 -4.46 -15.43
N VAL A 75 3.83 -5.54 -14.96
CA VAL A 75 5.28 -5.57 -14.68
C VAL A 75 6.11 -6.05 -15.87
N PHE A 76 5.48 -6.42 -16.98
CA PHE A 76 6.15 -7.03 -18.13
C PHE A 76 7.37 -6.24 -18.64
N PRO A 77 7.35 -4.90 -18.78
CA PRO A 77 8.53 -4.15 -19.21
C PRO A 77 9.74 -4.32 -18.26
N TRP A 78 9.49 -4.50 -16.97
CA TRP A 78 10.51 -4.69 -15.95
C TRP A 78 11.06 -6.13 -15.95
N ALA A 79 10.23 -7.09 -16.35
CA ALA A 79 10.61 -8.51 -16.41
C ALA A 79 11.67 -8.81 -17.50
N LEU A 80 11.80 -7.92 -18.49
CA LEU A 80 12.82 -7.98 -19.55
C LEU A 80 14.24 -7.72 -19.02
N LEU A 81 14.37 -7.07 -17.87
CA LEU A 81 15.67 -6.79 -17.27
C LEU A 81 16.22 -8.05 -16.57
N PRO A 82 17.54 -8.27 -16.59
CA PRO A 82 18.15 -9.46 -16.02
C PRO A 82 18.14 -9.42 -14.48
N GLY A 83 18.14 -10.61 -13.86
CA GLY A 83 18.27 -10.75 -12.41
C GLY A 83 17.19 -10.00 -11.62
N ASN A 84 17.58 -9.40 -10.50
CA ASN A 84 16.73 -8.59 -9.64
C ASN A 84 16.60 -7.12 -10.07
N LEU A 85 17.17 -6.71 -11.20
CA LEU A 85 17.18 -5.30 -11.64
C LEU A 85 15.76 -4.79 -11.91
N GLY A 86 14.92 -5.60 -12.55
CA GLY A 86 13.53 -5.23 -12.85
C GLY A 86 12.74 -4.90 -11.58
N ILE A 87 12.82 -5.76 -10.57
CA ILE A 87 12.15 -5.58 -9.27
C ILE A 87 12.71 -4.34 -8.56
N SER A 88 14.04 -4.19 -8.52
CA SER A 88 14.72 -3.10 -7.81
C SER A 88 14.44 -1.73 -8.43
N LEU A 89 14.40 -1.63 -9.76
CA LEU A 89 14.06 -0.40 -10.46
C LEU A 89 12.57 -0.08 -10.35
N LEU A 90 11.68 -1.08 -10.44
CA LEU A 90 10.25 -0.88 -10.22
C LEU A 90 9.97 -0.37 -8.81
N PHE A 91 10.55 -1.00 -7.79
CA PHE A 91 10.37 -0.59 -6.39
C PHE A 91 10.93 0.81 -6.15
N GLY A 92 12.16 1.10 -6.60
CA GLY A 92 12.75 2.43 -6.47
C GLY A 92 11.97 3.51 -7.22
N ALA A 93 11.53 3.24 -8.45
CA ALA A 93 10.68 4.17 -9.19
C ALA A 93 9.35 4.44 -8.46
N ALA A 94 8.72 3.41 -7.89
CA ALA A 94 7.52 3.57 -7.07
C ALA A 94 7.78 4.47 -5.85
N SER A 95 8.89 4.27 -5.15
CA SER A 95 9.28 5.09 -4.00
C SER A 95 9.60 6.53 -4.37
N GLY A 96 10.29 6.77 -5.48
CA GLY A 96 10.55 8.13 -5.98
C GLY A 96 9.28 8.86 -6.40
N LEU A 97 8.39 8.18 -7.12
CA LEU A 97 7.07 8.73 -7.49
C LEU A 97 6.26 9.05 -6.24
N LEU A 98 6.20 8.13 -5.27
CA LEU A 98 5.53 8.36 -4.00
C LEU A 98 6.11 9.59 -3.27
N ALA A 99 7.44 9.72 -3.19
CA ALA A 99 8.10 10.87 -2.59
C ALA A 99 7.70 12.18 -3.28
N TYR A 100 7.78 12.22 -4.62
CA TYR A 100 7.37 13.38 -5.41
C TYR A 100 5.90 13.73 -5.16
N GLY A 101 5.01 12.74 -5.18
CA GLY A 101 3.58 12.90 -4.94
C GLY A 101 3.27 13.50 -3.57
N LEU A 102 3.98 13.05 -2.53
CA LEU A 102 3.81 13.54 -1.15
C LEU A 102 4.29 14.98 -0.97
N ILE A 103 5.40 15.36 -1.59
CA ILE A 103 5.99 16.70 -1.39
C ILE A 103 5.57 17.74 -2.43
N ARG A 104 4.74 17.38 -3.43
CA ARG A 104 4.33 18.28 -4.53
C ARG A 104 3.66 19.58 -4.03
N ASN A 105 3.00 19.51 -2.87
CA ASN A 105 2.35 20.65 -2.21
C ASN A 105 3.23 21.32 -1.13
N GLY A 106 4.54 21.04 -1.09
CA GLY A 106 5.47 21.61 -0.11
C GLY A 106 5.44 20.96 1.28
N GLU A 107 4.70 19.87 1.47
CA GLU A 107 4.54 19.18 2.75
C GLU A 107 5.67 18.16 3.01
N TYR A 108 6.92 18.62 3.17
CA TYR A 108 8.09 17.75 3.35
C TYR A 108 8.00 16.79 4.54
N TRP A 109 7.25 17.14 5.58
CA TRP A 109 6.99 16.26 6.72
C TRP A 109 6.32 14.94 6.30
N ARG A 110 5.66 14.87 5.14
CA ARG A 110 5.07 13.63 4.62
C ARG A 110 6.09 12.58 4.24
N LEU A 111 7.37 12.96 4.03
CA LEU A 111 8.45 12.00 3.82
C LEU A 111 8.70 11.09 5.04
N LEU A 112 8.16 11.43 6.21
CA LEU A 112 8.15 10.54 7.37
C LEU A 112 7.46 9.19 7.09
N VAL A 113 6.67 9.07 6.01
CA VAL A 113 6.15 7.77 5.57
C VAL A 113 7.25 6.76 5.28
N PHE A 114 8.41 7.20 4.77
CA PHE A 114 9.55 6.32 4.46
C PHE A 114 10.22 5.78 5.72
N LEU A 115 9.97 6.41 6.87
CA LEU A 115 10.40 5.94 8.19
C LEU A 115 9.35 5.06 8.87
N SER A 116 8.20 4.80 8.25
CA SER A 116 7.17 3.94 8.85
C SER A 116 7.57 2.47 8.81
N PRO A 117 7.13 1.65 9.79
CA PRO A 117 7.34 0.21 9.73
C PRO A 117 6.60 -0.44 8.56
N ALA A 118 5.49 0.17 8.10
CA ALA A 118 4.75 -0.32 6.93
C ALA A 118 5.54 -0.14 5.62
N TYR A 119 6.23 1.00 5.46
CA TYR A 119 7.13 1.20 4.32
C TYR A 119 8.37 0.31 4.45
N PHE A 120 8.95 0.22 5.65
CA PHE A 120 10.09 -0.67 5.90
C PHE A 120 9.75 -2.14 5.57
N ALA A 121 8.62 -2.64 6.05
CA ALA A 121 8.12 -3.96 5.68
C ALA A 121 7.89 -4.07 4.17
N SER A 122 7.33 -3.03 3.54
CA SER A 122 7.14 -3.05 2.09
C SER A 122 8.47 -3.16 1.33
N PHE A 123 9.52 -2.49 1.80
CA PHE A 123 10.86 -2.58 1.24
C PHE A 123 11.47 -3.97 1.48
N ARG A 124 11.41 -4.47 2.72
CA ARG A 124 11.99 -5.75 3.12
C ARG A 124 11.41 -6.95 2.37
N PHE A 125 10.13 -6.85 1.98
CA PHE A 125 9.38 -7.90 1.28
C PHE A 125 9.05 -7.52 -0.17
N LEU A 126 9.55 -6.39 -0.67
CA LEU A 126 9.34 -5.91 -2.04
C LEU A 126 7.85 -5.95 -2.43
N GLN A 127 7.04 -5.19 -1.69
CA GLN A 127 5.58 -5.19 -1.74
C GLN A 127 5.00 -4.06 -2.61
N TRP A 128 3.73 -4.24 -2.98
CA TRP A 128 2.91 -3.30 -3.77
C TRP A 128 2.42 -1.99 -3.12
N PRO A 129 2.26 -1.85 -1.77
CA PRO A 129 1.66 -0.67 -1.16
C PRO A 129 2.27 0.68 -1.58
N PRO A 130 3.60 0.84 -1.77
CA PRO A 130 4.16 2.10 -2.28
C PRO A 130 3.62 2.49 -3.66
N ILE A 131 3.44 1.52 -4.56
CA ILE A 131 2.83 1.73 -5.89
C ILE A 131 1.38 2.20 -5.73
N PHE A 132 0.61 1.51 -4.88
CA PHE A 132 -0.80 1.85 -4.67
C PHE A 132 -1.00 3.21 -3.99
N MET A 133 -0.12 3.58 -3.07
CA MET A 133 -0.12 4.92 -2.48
C MET A 133 0.22 5.98 -3.54
N ALA A 134 1.14 5.70 -4.46
CA ALA A 134 1.49 6.61 -5.56
C ALA A 134 0.31 6.87 -6.54
N ILE A 135 -0.61 5.91 -6.71
CA ILE A 135 -1.79 6.06 -7.61
C ILE A 135 -2.69 7.24 -7.21
N TYR A 136 -2.76 7.60 -5.92
CA TYR A 136 -3.49 8.78 -5.47
C TYR A 136 -2.96 10.09 -6.10
N PHE A 137 -1.68 10.11 -6.47
CA PHE A 137 -1.01 11.27 -7.03
C PHE A 137 -0.91 11.22 -8.55
N PHE A 138 -0.75 10.02 -9.14
CA PHE A 138 -0.47 9.84 -10.57
C PHE A 138 -1.54 8.97 -11.26
N PRO A 139 -2.42 9.58 -12.08
CA PRO A 139 -3.45 8.85 -12.85
C PRO A 139 -2.91 7.71 -13.72
N LEU A 140 -1.70 7.87 -14.28
CA LEU A 140 -1.10 6.91 -15.21
C LEU A 140 -0.84 5.54 -14.57
N LEU A 141 -0.75 5.48 -13.24
CA LEU A 141 -0.53 4.25 -12.51
C LEU A 141 -1.81 3.44 -12.25
N ALA A 142 -2.99 3.95 -12.62
CA ALA A 142 -4.27 3.26 -12.39
C ALA A 142 -4.35 1.81 -12.90
N PRO A 143 -3.72 1.40 -14.02
CA PRO A 143 -3.74 0.00 -14.45
C PRO A 143 -3.09 -0.96 -13.44
N MET A 144 -2.18 -0.47 -12.59
CA MET A 144 -1.55 -1.26 -11.52
C MET A 144 -2.58 -1.74 -10.48
N LEU A 145 -3.77 -1.13 -10.42
CA LEU A 145 -4.86 -1.59 -9.52
C LEU A 145 -5.30 -3.03 -9.82
N LEU A 146 -5.11 -3.51 -11.05
CA LEU A 146 -5.43 -4.90 -11.40
C LEU A 146 -4.42 -5.91 -10.87
N ALA A 147 -3.25 -5.47 -10.37
CA ALA A 147 -2.19 -6.38 -9.99
C ALA A 147 -2.44 -7.11 -8.67
N LYS A 148 -2.99 -6.43 -7.66
CA LYS A 148 -3.32 -7.01 -6.34
C LYS A 148 -4.71 -6.54 -5.90
N PRO A 149 -5.80 -7.17 -6.38
CA PRO A 149 -7.16 -6.65 -6.22
C PRO A 149 -7.58 -6.39 -4.76
N THR A 150 -7.13 -7.23 -3.82
CA THR A 150 -7.47 -7.11 -2.39
C THR A 150 -7.05 -5.76 -1.80
N LEU A 151 -5.80 -5.35 -2.03
CA LEU A 151 -5.26 -4.07 -1.53
C LEU A 151 -5.50 -2.89 -2.48
N ALA A 152 -5.71 -3.17 -3.77
CA ALA A 152 -6.01 -2.14 -4.76
C ALA A 152 -7.46 -1.65 -4.71
N LEU A 153 -8.41 -2.49 -4.29
CA LEU A 153 -9.83 -2.13 -4.22
C LEU A 153 -10.11 -0.87 -3.37
N PRO A 154 -9.53 -0.68 -2.17
CA PRO A 154 -9.65 0.55 -1.41
C PRO A 154 -9.18 1.77 -2.19
N VAL A 155 -8.09 1.65 -2.95
CA VAL A 155 -7.57 2.73 -3.78
C VAL A 155 -8.52 3.02 -4.94
N ALA A 156 -8.96 1.98 -5.65
CA ALA A 156 -9.92 2.08 -6.76
C ALA A 156 -11.22 2.79 -6.37
N LEU A 157 -11.73 2.53 -5.17
CA LEU A 157 -12.95 3.14 -4.64
C LEU A 157 -12.73 4.55 -4.06
N ALA A 158 -11.50 4.91 -3.72
CA ALA A 158 -11.16 6.22 -3.16
C ALA A 158 -10.73 7.26 -4.21
N ILE A 159 -10.26 6.83 -5.38
CA ILE A 159 -9.81 7.74 -6.45
C ILE A 159 -10.96 8.25 -7.32
N ARG A 160 -10.71 9.34 -8.07
CA ARG A 160 -11.62 9.79 -9.12
C ARG A 160 -11.34 9.04 -10.43
N TRP A 161 -12.36 8.48 -11.05
CA TRP A 161 -12.21 7.82 -12.35
C TRP A 161 -12.25 8.85 -13.49
N THR A 162 -11.34 8.67 -14.44
CA THR A 162 -11.29 9.46 -15.68
C THR A 162 -11.28 8.49 -16.86
N PRO A 163 -11.69 8.91 -18.07
CA PRO A 163 -11.68 8.03 -19.25
C PRO A 163 -10.31 7.39 -19.49
N GLY A 164 -9.21 8.14 -19.30
CA GLY A 164 -7.85 7.60 -19.45
C GLY A 164 -7.50 6.51 -18.43
N ARG A 165 -7.97 6.62 -17.18
CA ARG A 165 -7.77 5.57 -16.15
C ARG A 165 -8.55 4.31 -16.49
N ILE A 166 -9.79 4.48 -16.93
CA ILE A 166 -10.65 3.38 -17.37
C ILE A 166 -10.04 2.69 -18.59
N ALA A 167 -9.61 3.47 -19.60
CA ALA A 167 -8.95 2.95 -20.78
C ALA A 167 -7.70 2.14 -20.42
N GLY A 168 -6.81 2.66 -19.57
CA GLY A 168 -5.63 1.91 -19.13
C GLY A 168 -5.95 0.60 -18.40
N LEU A 169 -6.97 0.62 -17.54
CA LEU A 169 -7.45 -0.60 -16.85
C LEU A 169 -8.02 -1.61 -17.82
N LEU A 170 -8.89 -1.17 -18.75
CA LEU A 170 -9.46 -2.02 -19.79
C LEU A 170 -8.38 -2.61 -20.70
N THR A 171 -7.38 -1.81 -21.09
CA THR A 171 -6.27 -2.30 -21.91
C THR A 171 -5.54 -3.45 -21.21
N VAL A 172 -5.14 -3.29 -19.95
CA VAL A 172 -4.45 -4.36 -19.21
C VAL A 172 -5.36 -5.57 -19.00
N GLY A 173 -6.63 -5.35 -18.66
CA GLY A 173 -7.62 -6.43 -18.47
C GLY A 173 -7.82 -7.24 -19.74
N LEU A 174 -8.08 -6.57 -20.87
CA LEU A 174 -8.26 -7.21 -22.17
C LEU A 174 -6.99 -7.91 -22.64
N LEU A 175 -5.82 -7.28 -22.53
CA LEU A 175 -4.54 -7.91 -22.86
C LEU A 175 -4.32 -9.19 -22.04
N SER A 176 -4.64 -9.18 -20.74
CA SER A 176 -4.52 -10.39 -19.92
C SER A 176 -5.41 -11.54 -20.40
N LEU A 177 -6.64 -11.24 -20.83
CA LEU A 177 -7.58 -12.23 -21.36
C LEU A 177 -7.18 -12.71 -22.75
N LEU A 178 -6.61 -11.86 -23.59
CA LEU A 178 -6.07 -12.24 -24.90
C LEU A 178 -4.86 -13.18 -24.75
N VAL A 179 -3.99 -12.92 -23.77
CA VAL A 179 -2.81 -13.75 -23.49
C VAL A 179 -3.19 -15.13 -22.93
N MET A 180 -4.16 -15.18 -22.00
CA MET A 180 -4.63 -16.46 -21.44
C MET A 180 -6.11 -16.35 -21.00
N PRO A 181 -7.09 -16.69 -21.84
CA PRO A 181 -8.51 -16.49 -21.54
C PRO A 181 -9.00 -17.21 -20.27
N THR A 182 -8.33 -18.30 -19.88
CA THR A 182 -8.69 -19.13 -18.72
C THR A 182 -8.08 -18.65 -17.40
N TRP A 183 -7.19 -17.65 -17.41
CA TRP A 183 -6.46 -17.22 -16.22
C TRP A 183 -7.37 -16.87 -15.03
N PRO A 184 -8.55 -16.23 -15.18
CA PRO A 184 -9.36 -15.85 -14.02
C PRO A 184 -9.78 -17.07 -13.20
N TRP A 185 -10.20 -18.15 -13.86
CA TRP A 185 -10.62 -19.39 -13.22
C TRP A 185 -9.45 -20.11 -12.56
N ARG A 186 -8.30 -20.14 -13.24
CA ARG A 186 -7.07 -20.76 -12.71
C ARG A 186 -6.60 -20.04 -11.46
N TRP A 187 -6.53 -18.72 -11.52
CA TRP A 187 -6.17 -17.89 -10.37
C TRP A 187 -7.16 -18.07 -9.21
N LEU A 188 -8.46 -17.97 -9.45
CA LEU A 188 -9.47 -18.12 -8.38
C LEU A 188 -9.36 -19.47 -7.67
N SER A 189 -9.14 -20.57 -8.41
CA SER A 189 -8.96 -21.91 -7.83
C SER A 189 -7.76 -22.02 -6.88
N GLN A 190 -6.79 -21.11 -7.01
CA GLN A 190 -5.55 -21.06 -6.23
C GLN A 190 -5.59 -20.06 -5.05
N THR A 191 -6.66 -19.28 -4.90
CA THR A 191 -6.79 -18.27 -3.82
C THR A 191 -7.42 -18.79 -2.52
N GLY A 192 -7.97 -20.02 -2.52
CA GLY A 192 -8.74 -20.54 -1.37
C GLY A 192 -7.95 -20.69 -0.07
N SER A 193 -6.62 -20.76 -0.14
CA SER A 193 -5.72 -20.87 1.02
C SER A 193 -5.31 -19.52 1.62
N TYR A 194 -5.89 -18.39 1.16
CA TYR A 194 -5.47 -17.06 1.57
C TYR A 194 -5.67 -16.80 3.06
N GLY A 195 -4.56 -16.69 3.76
CA GLY A 195 -4.46 -16.42 5.18
C GLY A 195 -4.63 -14.97 5.59
N GLY A 196 -5.50 -14.20 4.92
CA GLY A 196 -5.76 -12.80 5.26
C GLY A 196 -6.77 -12.62 6.40
N PHE A 197 -6.94 -11.39 6.85
CA PHE A 197 -8.00 -10.98 7.77
C PHE A 197 -8.68 -9.72 7.27
N ILE A 198 -9.92 -9.51 7.70
CA ILE A 198 -10.68 -8.28 7.41
C ILE A 198 -10.78 -7.50 8.73
N PRO A 199 -10.17 -6.30 8.86
CA PRO A 199 -10.13 -5.57 10.14
C PRO A 199 -11.49 -5.33 10.79
N ILE A 200 -12.54 -5.10 9.99
CA ILE A 200 -13.89 -4.88 10.51
C ILE A 200 -14.51 -6.12 11.18
N LEU A 201 -14.04 -7.31 10.85
CA LEU A 201 -14.49 -8.57 11.45
C LEU A 201 -13.71 -8.92 12.72
N SER A 202 -12.78 -8.06 13.14
CA SER A 202 -12.03 -8.22 14.39
C SER A 202 -12.78 -7.64 15.59
N LEU A 203 -12.26 -7.88 16.80
CA LEU A 203 -12.82 -7.35 18.04
C LEU A 203 -12.97 -5.82 18.04
N LEU A 204 -12.00 -5.08 17.47
CA LEU A 204 -12.06 -3.61 17.36
C LEU A 204 -12.85 -3.14 16.12
N GLY A 205 -13.24 -4.06 15.26
CA GLY A 205 -13.88 -3.82 13.98
C GLY A 205 -15.16 -2.98 14.02
N PRO A 206 -16.10 -3.23 14.95
CA PRO A 206 -17.30 -2.41 15.09
C PRO A 206 -17.02 -0.92 15.32
N CYS A 207 -15.94 -0.57 16.03
CA CYS A 207 -15.54 0.82 16.22
C CYS A 207 -15.10 1.50 14.91
N PHE A 208 -14.57 0.73 13.96
CA PHE A 208 -14.11 1.25 12.68
C PHE A 208 -15.26 1.70 11.77
N LEU A 209 -16.46 1.12 11.94
CA LEU A 209 -17.67 1.50 11.19
C LEU A 209 -18.03 2.98 11.34
N ILE A 210 -17.67 3.60 12.46
CA ILE A 210 -17.94 5.03 12.71
C ILE A 210 -17.39 5.90 11.57
N THR A 211 -16.28 5.50 10.93
CA THR A 211 -15.70 6.26 9.81
C THR A 211 -16.57 6.28 8.55
N ALA A 212 -17.51 5.34 8.40
CA ALA A 212 -18.49 5.36 7.30
C ALA A 212 -19.39 6.61 7.34
N LEU A 213 -19.69 7.11 8.55
CA LEU A 213 -20.47 8.34 8.75
C LEU A 213 -19.77 9.57 8.16
N PHE A 214 -18.46 9.50 7.94
CA PHE A 214 -17.64 10.58 7.41
C PHE A 214 -17.17 10.31 5.98
N TRP A 215 -17.92 9.52 5.18
CA TRP A 215 -17.53 9.08 3.83
C TRP A 215 -17.07 10.18 2.85
N ARG A 216 -17.57 11.41 3.01
CA ARG A 216 -17.17 12.56 2.18
C ARG A 216 -15.73 12.99 2.43
N ASN A 217 -15.18 12.69 3.60
CA ASN A 217 -13.79 12.95 3.96
C ASN A 217 -12.90 11.84 3.39
N LEU A 218 -11.87 12.21 2.62
CA LEU A 218 -10.99 11.25 1.94
C LEU A 218 -10.27 10.34 2.94
N GLN A 219 -9.78 10.88 4.06
CA GLN A 219 -9.05 10.13 5.08
C GLN A 219 -9.96 9.08 5.75
N ALA A 220 -11.19 9.48 6.11
CA ALA A 220 -12.19 8.56 6.66
C ALA A 220 -12.59 7.47 5.66
N ARG A 221 -12.76 7.84 4.39
CA ARG A 221 -13.06 6.89 3.32
C ARG A 221 -11.93 5.87 3.10
N ILE A 222 -10.68 6.33 3.04
CA ILE A 222 -9.52 5.43 2.92
C ILE A 222 -9.47 4.48 4.11
N PHE A 223 -9.64 5.00 5.33
CA PHE A 223 -9.66 4.19 6.54
C PHE A 223 -10.74 3.10 6.48
N PHE A 224 -11.99 3.49 6.22
CA PHE A 224 -13.11 2.55 6.13
C PHE A 224 -12.89 1.50 5.04
N LEU A 225 -12.44 1.92 3.86
CA LEU A 225 -12.22 1.00 2.75
C LEU A 225 -11.15 -0.04 3.08
N LEU A 226 -10.07 0.37 3.76
CA LEU A 226 -9.08 -0.59 4.25
C LEU A 226 -9.69 -1.55 5.27
N THR A 227 -10.56 -1.09 6.18
CA THR A 227 -11.11 -1.96 7.23
C THR A 227 -12.04 -3.05 6.71
N ILE A 228 -12.65 -2.86 5.53
CA ILE A 228 -13.54 -3.85 4.91
C ILE A 228 -12.85 -4.77 3.90
N THR A 229 -11.58 -4.53 3.58
CA THR A 229 -10.85 -5.36 2.61
C THR A 229 -9.94 -6.39 3.27
N PRO A 230 -9.84 -7.61 2.69
CA PRO A 230 -8.87 -8.61 3.14
C PRO A 230 -7.44 -8.08 3.04
N GLN A 231 -6.69 -8.23 4.13
CA GLN A 231 -5.28 -7.84 4.24
C GLN A 231 -4.46 -8.99 4.81
N HIS A 232 -3.17 -9.01 4.48
CA HIS A 232 -2.24 -9.85 5.19
C HIS A 232 -2.12 -9.39 6.65
N ARG A 233 -1.89 -10.36 7.52
CA ARG A 233 -1.62 -10.14 8.95
C ARG A 233 -0.17 -9.66 9.19
N PHE A 234 0.37 -8.84 8.29
CA PHE A 234 1.69 -8.24 8.43
C PHE A 234 1.66 -6.77 8.03
N PHE A 235 2.70 -6.03 8.43
CA PHE A 235 2.67 -4.58 8.57
C PHE A 235 2.68 -3.79 7.27
N TYR A 236 2.96 -4.41 6.12
CA TYR A 236 3.12 -3.68 4.84
C TYR A 236 1.78 -3.21 4.25
N ASP A 237 0.69 -3.98 4.38
CA ASP A 237 -0.60 -3.65 3.74
C ASP A 237 -1.22 -2.37 4.36
N GLN A 238 -0.79 -1.99 5.56
CA GLN A 238 -1.27 -0.81 6.26
C GLN A 238 -0.62 0.51 5.81
N LEU A 239 0.33 0.49 4.85
CA LEU A 239 1.02 1.71 4.40
C LEU A 239 0.04 2.81 3.94
N LEU A 240 -1.09 2.43 3.35
CA LEU A 240 -2.11 3.38 2.89
C LEU A 240 -2.73 4.21 4.04
N LEU A 241 -2.65 3.75 5.30
CA LEU A 241 -3.07 4.53 6.46
C LEU A 241 -2.20 5.78 6.67
N TRP A 242 -0.98 5.85 6.14
CA TRP A 242 -0.15 7.06 6.18
C TRP A 242 -0.64 8.18 5.23
N MET A 243 -1.72 7.95 4.47
CA MET A 243 -2.46 9.03 3.80
C MET A 243 -3.39 9.82 4.75
N ILE A 244 -3.68 9.28 5.93
CA ILE A 244 -4.63 9.85 6.90
C ILE A 244 -4.06 11.08 7.63
N PRO A 245 -2.82 11.09 8.14
CA PRO A 245 -2.28 12.25 8.82
C PRO A 245 -2.31 13.53 7.96
N GLN A 246 -2.81 14.61 8.56
CA GLN A 246 -2.85 15.95 7.96
C GLN A 246 -1.81 16.90 8.58
N THR A 247 -1.12 16.47 9.64
CA THR A 247 -0.06 17.23 10.30
C THR A 247 1.15 16.36 10.60
N ARG A 248 2.32 17.00 10.77
CA ARG A 248 3.55 16.33 11.20
C ARG A 248 3.36 15.52 12.48
N ASN A 249 2.61 16.05 13.46
CA ASN A 249 2.42 15.38 14.75
C ASN A 249 1.53 14.14 14.61
N GLN A 250 0.49 14.20 13.78
CA GLN A 250 -0.33 13.01 13.48
C GLN A 250 0.49 11.93 12.77
N MET A 251 1.38 12.35 11.87
CA MET A 251 2.28 11.44 11.14
C MET A 251 3.27 10.77 12.08
N LEU A 252 3.89 11.54 12.98
CA LEU A 252 4.81 11.02 13.99
C LEU A 252 4.09 10.09 14.97
N LEU A 253 2.91 10.46 15.45
CA LEU A 253 2.11 9.63 16.34
C LEU A 253 1.86 8.25 15.71
N LEU A 254 1.32 8.23 14.48
CA LEU A 254 1.04 6.98 13.78
C LEU A 254 2.31 6.16 13.52
N THR A 255 3.41 6.80 13.11
CA THR A 255 4.69 6.12 12.88
C THR A 255 5.24 5.51 14.16
N ILE A 256 5.23 6.25 15.27
CA ILE A 256 5.77 5.78 16.56
C ILE A 256 4.92 4.63 17.09
N THR A 257 3.59 4.76 17.13
CA THR A 257 2.73 3.67 17.61
C THR A 257 2.87 2.43 16.75
N ALA A 258 2.97 2.60 15.42
CA ALA A 258 3.19 1.47 14.52
C ALA A 258 4.54 0.78 14.77
N TRP A 259 5.62 1.52 15.07
CA TRP A 259 6.92 0.93 15.42
C TRP A 259 6.88 0.16 16.74
N LEU A 260 6.11 0.62 17.73
CA LEU A 260 5.90 -0.15 18.96
C LEU A 260 5.26 -1.51 18.65
N GLY A 261 4.26 -1.53 17.76
CA GLY A 261 3.61 -2.77 17.34
C GLY A 261 4.52 -3.68 16.53
N PHE A 262 5.22 -3.12 15.53
CA PHE A 262 6.16 -3.87 14.69
C PHE A 262 7.32 -4.42 15.51
N GLY A 263 7.93 -3.58 16.35
CA GLY A 263 9.06 -3.95 17.19
C GLY A 263 8.70 -5.05 18.18
N TYR A 264 7.53 -4.96 18.82
CA TYR A 264 7.04 -6.01 19.70
C TYR A 264 6.85 -7.34 18.95
N VAL A 265 6.10 -7.34 17.85
CA VAL A 265 5.87 -8.56 17.04
C VAL A 265 7.20 -9.17 16.58
N TRP A 266 8.12 -8.33 16.10
CA TRP A 266 9.43 -8.76 15.61
C TRP A 266 10.30 -9.37 16.71
N GLN A 267 10.37 -8.75 17.88
CA GLN A 267 11.19 -9.22 19.01
C GLN A 267 10.60 -10.48 19.67
N SER A 268 9.27 -10.57 19.75
CA SER A 268 8.59 -11.72 20.34
C SER A 268 8.56 -12.95 19.41
N GLY A 269 9.00 -12.82 18.16
CA GLY A 269 8.96 -13.91 17.18
C GLY A 269 7.54 -14.38 16.87
N LEU A 270 6.54 -13.51 17.07
CA LEU A 270 5.14 -13.86 16.86
C LEU A 270 4.91 -14.23 15.40
N SER A 271 4.07 -15.24 15.20
CA SER A 271 3.69 -15.61 13.84
C SER A 271 2.91 -14.48 13.16
N PHE A 272 2.84 -14.52 11.83
CA PHE A 272 1.95 -13.64 11.09
C PHE A 272 0.51 -13.73 11.60
N TRP A 273 0.07 -14.91 12.04
CA TRP A 273 -1.31 -15.14 12.49
C TRP A 273 -1.65 -14.42 13.79
N ASP A 274 -0.65 -14.22 14.64
CA ASP A 274 -0.79 -13.62 15.98
C ASP A 274 -0.54 -12.11 15.98
N SER A 275 -0.13 -11.54 14.84
CA SER A 275 0.22 -10.12 14.71
C SER A 275 -0.99 -9.19 14.60
N ALA A 276 -2.18 -9.73 14.29
CA ALA A 276 -3.37 -8.93 14.00
C ALA A 276 -3.81 -7.99 15.14
N PRO A 277 -3.83 -8.39 16.43
CA PRO A 277 -4.19 -7.48 17.53
C PRO A 277 -3.27 -6.26 17.61
N TYR A 278 -1.97 -6.42 17.33
CA TYR A 278 -0.99 -5.32 17.36
C TYR A 278 -1.17 -4.38 16.16
N ILE A 279 -1.46 -4.92 14.98
CA ILE A 279 -1.82 -4.10 13.80
C ILE A 279 -3.08 -3.27 14.11
N LEU A 280 -4.09 -3.91 14.69
CA LEU A 280 -5.36 -3.28 15.02
C LEU A 280 -5.21 -2.21 16.12
N GLY A 281 -4.52 -2.55 17.21
CA GLY A 281 -4.37 -1.67 18.37
C GLY A 281 -3.34 -0.55 18.20
N LEU A 282 -2.27 -0.78 17.44
CA LEU A 282 -1.14 0.15 17.36
C LEU A 282 -0.99 0.85 16.00
N ILE A 283 -1.82 0.47 15.00
CA ILE A 283 -1.90 1.16 13.70
C ILE A 283 -3.32 1.63 13.42
N TYR A 284 -4.30 0.72 13.39
CA TYR A 284 -5.68 1.09 13.05
C TYR A 284 -6.32 1.99 14.11
N LEU A 285 -6.16 1.69 15.39
CA LEU A 285 -6.77 2.51 16.44
C LEU A 285 -6.18 3.94 16.48
N PRO A 286 -4.84 4.17 16.44
CA PRO A 286 -4.29 5.51 16.28
C PRO A 286 -4.77 6.22 15.01
N ALA A 287 -4.84 5.50 13.88
CA ALA A 287 -5.37 6.06 12.63
C ALA A 287 -6.85 6.45 12.75
N LEU A 288 -7.68 5.64 13.41
CA LEU A 288 -9.08 5.94 13.71
C LEU A 288 -9.19 7.23 14.53
N LEU A 289 -8.42 7.33 15.62
CA LEU A 289 -8.43 8.51 16.49
C LEU A 289 -8.02 9.76 15.72
N ILE A 290 -7.03 9.67 14.83
CA ILE A 290 -6.65 10.77 13.93
C ILE A 290 -7.82 11.14 13.01
N VAL A 291 -8.49 10.17 12.37
CA VAL A 291 -9.66 10.43 11.51
C VAL A 291 -10.78 11.14 12.27
N LEU A 292 -11.09 10.68 13.49
CA LEU A 292 -12.14 11.27 14.33
C LEU A 292 -11.77 12.68 14.79
N TRP A 293 -10.52 12.89 15.19
CA TRP A 293 -10.01 14.20 15.60
C TRP A 293 -10.04 15.25 14.48
N GLN A 294 -9.94 14.82 13.23
CA GLN A 294 -10.04 15.69 12.05
C GLN A 294 -11.49 16.13 11.75
N GLN A 295 -12.50 15.55 12.41
CA GLN A 295 -13.90 15.90 12.14
C GLN A 295 -14.31 17.20 12.85
N PRO A 296 -14.88 18.19 12.14
CA PRO A 296 -15.28 19.47 12.74
C PRO A 296 -16.32 19.33 13.86
N ALA A 297 -17.17 18.30 13.81
CA ALA A 297 -18.14 18.03 14.87
C ALA A 297 -17.44 17.64 16.19
N ILE A 298 -16.43 16.77 16.12
CA ILE A 298 -15.67 16.31 17.28
C ILE A 298 -14.84 17.45 17.88
N GLN A 299 -14.20 18.26 17.04
CA GLN A 299 -13.45 19.43 17.51
C GLN A 299 -14.34 20.44 18.24
N ARG A 300 -15.55 20.69 17.74
CA ARG A 300 -16.53 21.59 18.40
C ARG A 300 -16.94 21.08 19.78
N VAL A 301 -17.25 19.79 19.90
CA VAL A 301 -17.59 19.17 21.20
C VAL A 301 -16.41 19.28 22.17
N TYR A 302 -15.18 18.98 21.72
CA TYR A 302 -13.99 19.10 22.54
C TYR A 302 -13.76 20.53 23.06
N HIS A 303 -13.88 21.53 22.19
CA HIS A 303 -13.77 22.94 22.61
C HIS A 303 -14.87 23.34 23.61
N TYR A 304 -16.11 22.91 23.38
CA TYR A 304 -17.21 23.18 24.31
C TYR A 304 -16.93 22.64 25.72
N LEU A 305 -16.45 21.39 25.82
CA LEU A 305 -16.12 20.73 27.08
C LEU A 305 -14.98 21.45 27.82
N LEU A 306 -13.90 21.83 27.13
CA LEU A 306 -12.77 22.54 27.74
C LEU A 306 -13.11 23.93 28.28
N HIS A 307 -14.07 24.63 27.65
CA HIS A 307 -14.47 25.96 28.10
C HIS A 307 -15.51 25.93 29.23
N HIS A 308 -16.30 24.85 29.35
CA HIS A 308 -17.24 24.68 30.46
C HIS A 308 -16.55 24.21 31.75
N THR A 309 -15.52 23.37 31.66
CA THR A 309 -14.77 22.92 32.85
C THR A 309 -13.90 24.01 33.49
N LYS A 310 -13.66 25.13 32.81
CA LYS A 310 -12.95 26.29 33.39
C LYS A 310 -13.86 27.30 34.08
N ARG A 311 -15.18 27.09 34.07
CA ARG A 311 -16.19 27.98 34.70
C ARG A 311 -16.88 27.35 35.91
N ALA A 312 -16.49 26.15 36.31
CA ALA A 312 -16.90 25.48 37.54
C ALA A 312 -15.70 25.44 38.50
#